data_AF-A0A442B4Z0-F1
#
_entry.id   AF-A0A442B4Z0-F1
#
_cell.length_a   1.000
_cell.length_b   1.000
_cell.length_c   1.000
_cell.angle_alpha   90.00
_cell.angle_beta   90.00
_cell.angle_gamma   90.00
#
_symmetry.space_group_name_H-M   'P 1'
#
loop_
_entity.id
_entity.type
_entity.pdbx_description
1 polymer ?
#
loop_
_entity_poly.entity_id
_entity_poly.type
_entity_poly.pdbx_seq_one_letter_code
_entity_poly.pdbx_strand_id
1 'polypeptide(L)' 'MNDIVTADYVPSEDEPFMNERQKSYFRHKLITWKNDILREARETLEILQQENANHPDLADLASSEADRAIE' A
#
# COMPACT_ATOMS: atom_id res chain seq x y z
N MET A 1 27.54 11.86 1.96
CA MET A 1 26.71 10.64 2.04
C MET A 1 27.17 9.87 3.26
N ASN A 2 26.61 10.19 4.43
CA ASN A 2 26.92 9.50 5.69
C ASN A 2 25.61 8.97 6.29
N ASP A 3 24.94 8.08 5.56
CA ASP A 3 23.70 7.40 6.00
C ASP A 3 24.01 6.15 6.83
N ILE A 4 25.04 6.19 7.68
CA ILE A 4 25.48 5.05 8.51
C ILE A 4 25.34 5.36 10.02
N VAL A 5 24.92 6.57 10.40
CA VAL A 5 24.87 6.99 11.81
C VAL A 5 23.56 6.58 12.51
N THR A 6 22.54 6.08 11.78
CA THR A 6 21.16 6.02 12.30
C THR A 6 20.48 4.66 12.24
N ALA A 7 21.19 3.55 12.05
CA ALA A 7 20.56 2.22 12.13
C ALA A 7 20.10 1.89 13.57
N ASP A 8 20.86 2.34 14.58
CA ASP A 8 20.63 1.98 15.99
C ASP A 8 20.22 3.17 16.88
N TYR A 9 19.92 4.34 16.29
CA TYR A 9 19.54 5.49 17.09
C TYR A 9 18.08 5.37 17.56
N VAL A 10 17.91 5.33 18.88
CA VAL A 10 16.62 5.37 19.57
C VAL A 10 16.59 6.64 20.42
N PRO A 11 15.60 7.53 20.26
CA PRO A 11 15.43 8.69 21.13
C PRO A 11 15.39 8.30 22.62
N SER A 12 16.22 8.93 23.45
CA SER A 12 16.19 8.80 24.91
C SER A 12 15.57 10.03 25.57
N GLU A 13 15.04 9.88 26.78
CA GLU A 13 14.54 10.98 27.62
C GLU A 13 15.67 11.90 28.13
N ASP A 14 16.92 11.45 28.07
CA ASP A 14 18.10 12.24 28.46
C ASP A 14 18.47 13.34 27.44
N GLU A 15 17.80 13.36 26.28
CA GLU A 15 18.08 14.31 25.21
C GLU A 15 17.09 15.48 25.16
N PRO A 16 17.52 16.69 24.78
CA PRO A 16 16.61 17.81 24.56
C PRO A 16 15.51 17.45 23.58
N PHE A 17 14.27 17.78 23.97
CA PHE A 17 13.07 17.51 23.16
C PHE A 17 13.22 18.10 21.75
N MET A 18 12.96 17.26 20.73
CA MET A 18 13.00 17.64 19.32
C MET A 18 14.36 18.16 18.85
N ASN A 19 15.44 17.53 19.31
CA ASN A 19 16.76 17.75 18.72
C ASN A 19 16.80 17.27 17.25
N GLU A 20 17.85 17.64 16.51
CA GLU A 20 17.99 17.30 15.09
C GLU A 20 18.07 15.78 14.82
N ARG A 21 18.58 14.98 15.77
CA ARG A 21 18.63 13.51 15.68
C ARG A 21 17.24 12.88 15.85
N GLN A 22 16.44 13.37 16.80
CA GLN A 22 15.06 12.96 16.99
C GLN A 22 14.22 13.31 15.75
N LYS A 23 14.38 14.53 15.22
CA LYS A 23 13.68 14.95 13.99
C LYS A 23 14.03 14.06 12.79
N SER A 24 15.31 13.72 12.61
CA SER A 24 15.73 12.84 11.50
C SER A 24 15.17 11.42 11.67
N TYR A 25 15.20 10.88 12.89
CA TYR A 25 14.60 9.59 13.24
C TYR A 25 13.10 9.55 12.93
N PHE A 26 12.33 10.50 13.47
CA PHE A 26 10.88 10.54 13.26
C PHE A 26 10.54 10.81 11.79
N ARG A 27 11.31 11.64 11.08
CA ARG A 27 11.14 11.83 9.64
C ARG A 27 11.30 10.51 8.89
N HIS A 28 12.35 9.74 9.18
CA HIS A 28 12.57 8.45 8.52
C HIS A 28 11.44 7.45 8.84
N LYS A 29 11.02 7.39 10.10
CA LYS A 29 9.90 6.56 10.56
C LYS A 29 8.59 6.92 9.85
N LEU A 30 8.27 8.21 9.73
CA LEU A 30 7.06 8.69 9.06
C LEU A 30 7.09 8.42 7.55
N ILE A 31 8.24 8.57 6.90
CA ILE A 31 8.39 8.24 5.47
C ILE A 31 8.19 6.75 5.24
N THR A 32 8.81 5.91 6.06
CA THR A 32 8.65 4.45 6.00
C THR A 32 7.18 4.07 6.15
N TRP A 33 6.52 4.60 7.18
CA TRP A 33 5.11 4.32 7.41
C TRP A 33 4.20 4.80 6.27
N LYS A 34 4.48 5.98 5.70
CA LYS A 34 3.78 6.46 4.51
C LYS A 34 3.93 5.49 3.34
N ASN A 35 5.15 4.98 3.10
CA ASN A 35 5.39 4.05 2.01
C ASN A 35 4.67 2.72 2.23
N ASP A 36 4.64 2.22 3.47
CA ASP A 36 3.89 1.00 3.82
C ASP A 36 2.39 1.16 3.56
N ILE A 37 1.79 2.27 3.99
CA ILE A 37 0.38 2.58 3.72
C ILE A 37 0.11 2.65 2.21
N LEU A 38 0.99 3.30 1.45
CA LEU A 38 0.84 3.39 0.00
C LEU A 38 0.97 2.03 -0.69
N ARG A 39 1.82 1.15 -0.18
CA ARG A 39 1.98 -0.22 -0.69
C ARG A 39 0.72 -1.04 -0.42
N GLU A 40 0.26 -1.07 0.83
CA GLU A 40 -0.95 -1.80 1.24
C GLU A 40 -2.20 -1.31 0.48
N ALA A 41 -2.33 0.00 0.26
CA ALA A 41 -3.42 0.56 -0.53
C ALA A 41 -3.37 0.12 -2.01
N ARG A 42 -2.17 -0.02 -2.59
CA ARG A 42 -2.00 -0.55 -3.96
C ARG A 42 -2.35 -2.03 -4.04
N GLU A 43 -1.87 -2.83 -3.09
CA GLU A 43 -2.20 -4.26 -2.97
C GLU A 43 -3.72 -4.46 -2.84
N THR A 44 -4.39 -3.64 -2.03
CA THR A 44 -5.86 -3.66 -1.89
C THR A 44 -6.56 -3.31 -3.20
N LEU A 45 -6.07 -2.31 -3.93
CA LEU A 45 -6.63 -1.93 -5.24
C LEU A 45 -6.46 -3.06 -6.27
N GLU A 46 -5.31 -3.72 -6.30
CA GLU A 46 -5.06 -4.86 -7.18
C GLU A 46 -6.01 -6.03 -6.87
N ILE A 47 -6.22 -6.33 -5.59
CA ILE A 47 -7.19 -7.35 -5.15
C ILE A 47 -8.60 -6.99 -5.62
N LEU A 48 -9.06 -5.75 -5.38
CA LEU A 48 -10.38 -5.30 -5.80
C LEU A 48 -10.56 -5.35 -7.32
N GLN A 49 -9.51 -4.99 -8.09
CA GLN A 49 -9.54 -5.09 -9.55
C GLN A 49 -9.61 -6.54 -10.02
N GLN A 50 -8.89 -7.46 -9.37
CA GLN A 50 -8.93 -8.88 -9.71
C GLN A 50 -10.28 -9.52 -9.34
N GLU A 51 -10.87 -9.14 -8.21
CA GLU A 51 -12.23 -9.56 -7.84
C GLU A 51 -13.28 -9.00 -8.81
N ASN A 52 -13.14 -7.75 -9.24
CA ASN A 52 -14.06 -7.12 -10.20
C ASN A 52 -13.91 -7.70 -11.62
N ALA A 53 -12.68 -8.03 -12.03
CA ALA A 53 -12.38 -8.65 -13.32
C ALA A 53 -12.97 -10.07 -13.47
N ASN A 54 -13.32 -10.73 -12.36
CA ASN A 54 -13.99 -12.04 -12.38
C ASN A 54 -15.51 -11.97 -12.58
N HIS A 55 -16.06 -10.82 -12.98
CA HIS A 55 -17.50 -10.64 -13.20
C HIS A 55 -17.97 -10.37 -14.65
N PRO A 56 -17.48 -11.08 -15.70
CA PRO A 56 -18.19 -11.15 -16.98
C PRO A 56 -18.37 -12.60 -17.45
N ASP A 57 -19.19 -13.40 -16.74
CA ASP A 57 -19.56 -14.71 -17.29
C ASP A 57 -21.03 -15.06 -17.12
N LEU A 58 -21.69 -14.80 -15.98
CA LEU A 58 -23.09 -15.29 -15.82
C LEU A 58 -24.14 -14.54 -16.66
N ALA A 59 -24.00 -13.23 -16.87
CA ALA A 59 -24.97 -12.45 -17.66
C ALA A 59 -24.74 -12.57 -19.18
N ASP A 60 -23.47 -12.72 -19.59
CA ASP A 60 -23.07 -12.83 -20.98
C ASP A 60 -23.25 -14.27 -21.51
N LEU A 61 -23.07 -15.30 -20.66
CA LEU A 61 -23.44 -16.69 -21.01
C LEU A 61 -24.92 -16.80 -21.35
N ALA A 62 -25.79 -16.29 -20.46
CA ALA A 62 -27.24 -16.38 -20.66
C ALA A 62 -27.72 -15.64 -21.91
N SER A 63 -27.10 -14.49 -22.23
CA SER A 63 -27.44 -13.73 -23.44
C SER A 63 -26.91 -14.42 -24.70
N SER A 64 -25.68 -14.95 -24.67
CA SER A 64 -25.10 -15.67 -25.82
C SER A 64 -25.83 -16.99 -26.11
N GLU A 65 -26.33 -17.68 -25.08
CA GLU A 65 -27.09 -18.92 -25.22
C GLU A 65 -28.52 -18.66 -25.70
N ALA A 66 -29.13 -17.55 -25.30
CA ALA A 66 -30.42 -17.10 -25.81
C ALA A 66 -30.34 -16.69 -27.30
N ASP A 67 -29.31 -15.93 -27.69
CA ASP A 67 -29.10 -15.53 -29.09
C ASP A 67 -28.83 -16.74 -29.99
N ARG A 68 -28.04 -17.71 -29.52
CA ARG A 68 -27.75 -18.95 -30.25
C ARG A 68 -28.95 -19.89 -30.36
N ALA A 69 -29.93 -19.80 -29.46
CA ALA A 69 -31.15 -20.60 -29.51
C ALA A 69 -32.21 -20.03 -30.47
N ILE A 70 -32.04 -18.79 -30.94
CA ILE A 70 -32.98 -18.09 -31.82
C ILE A 70 -32.52 -18.10 -33.29
N GLU A 71 -31.25 -18.44 -33.58
CA GLU A 71 -30.71 -18.70 -34.94
C GLU A 71 -30.86 -20.17 -35.36
#